data_AF-A0A9W6TU19-F1
#
_entry.id   AF-A0A9W6TU19-F1
#
_cell.length_a   1.000
_cell.length_b   1.000
_cell.length_c   1.000
_cell.angle_alpha   90.00
_cell.angle_beta   90.00
_cell.angle_gamma   90.00
#
_symmetry.space_group_name_H-M   'P 1'
#
loop_
_entity.id
_entity.type
_entity.pdbx_description
1 polymer ?
#
loop_
_entity_poly.entity_id
_entity_poly.type
_entity_poly.pdbx_seq_one_letter_code
_entity_poly.pdbx_strand_id
1 'polypeptide(L)'
;MVERTRVPSNLPKFTVKRGEGVREWLFQVENACRINGFVFQDENTRLPGIAGSATEKPASGWFLQWASTTRVEEHTWGIFREYVLQHFEASNYQAGLREKLQRLKQTAGIETYHGEYLALIFRVEGMSVLDQVLTYANGLKPRTRSYVMLENPETLGEAMDLAVEYEVTHFVEEAHDRQHHRDKKKPWVDRAPNNSKPYKGKPFREKSRFKPKSESKRAEIRSCFQCKKPGHIRANCNGPSVCPLLAYT
;
A
#
# COMPACT_ATOMS: atom_id res chain seq x y z
N MET A 1 -8.55 -46.61 -32.28
CA MET A 1 -7.65 -45.53 -32.73
C MET A 1 -7.16 -44.81 -31.48
N VAL A 2 -5.87 -44.84 -31.18
CA VAL A 2 -5.31 -44.03 -30.08
C VAL A 2 -5.30 -42.60 -30.59
N GLU A 3 -6.21 -41.78 -30.07
CA GLU A 3 -6.26 -40.36 -30.34
C GLU A 3 -4.90 -39.78 -29.94
N ARG A 4 -4.08 -39.40 -30.94
CA ARG A 4 -2.83 -38.71 -30.70
C ARG A 4 -3.18 -37.37 -30.09
N THR A 5 -3.16 -37.28 -28.76
CA THR A 5 -3.29 -36.02 -28.03
C THR A 5 -2.22 -35.08 -28.55
N ARG A 6 -2.61 -34.14 -29.41
CA ARG A 6 -1.72 -33.11 -29.92
C ARG A 6 -1.46 -32.15 -28.77
N VAL A 7 -0.19 -31.86 -28.53
CA VAL A 7 0.20 -30.76 -27.63
C VAL A 7 -0.47 -29.48 -28.18
N PRO A 8 -1.15 -28.68 -27.33
CA PRO A 8 -1.74 -27.43 -27.79
C PRO A 8 -0.70 -26.58 -28.53
N SER A 9 -1.04 -26.09 -29.72
CA SER A 9 -0.08 -25.38 -30.57
C SER A 9 0.34 -24.00 -30.03
N ASN A 10 -0.44 -23.43 -29.12
CA ASN A 10 -0.26 -22.08 -28.59
C ASN A 10 -0.07 -22.08 -27.07
N LEU A 11 0.88 -22.87 -26.55
CA LEU A 11 1.19 -22.83 -25.12
C LEU A 11 1.97 -21.56 -24.75
N PRO A 12 1.64 -20.92 -23.61
CA PRO A 12 2.41 -19.80 -23.10
C PRO A 12 3.81 -20.28 -22.72
N LYS A 13 4.82 -19.60 -23.24
CA LYS A 13 6.22 -19.91 -22.93
C LYS A 13 6.57 -19.38 -21.55
N PHE A 14 7.24 -20.20 -20.74
CA PHE A 14 7.74 -19.77 -19.43
C PHE A 14 9.23 -19.53 -19.46
N THR A 15 9.62 -18.30 -19.14
CA THR A 15 10.99 -17.94 -18.84
C THR A 15 11.09 -17.50 -17.39
N VAL A 16 12.22 -17.75 -16.72
CA VAL A 16 12.43 -17.25 -15.34
C VAL A 16 12.79 -15.75 -15.39
N LYS A 17 11.96 -14.94 -16.05
CA LYS A 17 12.18 -13.50 -16.20
C LYS A 17 11.47 -12.72 -15.09
N ARG A 18 12.00 -11.52 -14.84
CA ARG A 18 11.43 -10.57 -13.89
C ARG A 18 10.02 -10.17 -14.35
N GLY A 19 9.00 -10.52 -13.56
CA GLY A 19 7.60 -10.15 -13.81
C GLY A 19 6.73 -11.27 -14.36
N GLU A 20 7.30 -12.39 -14.83
CA GLU A 20 6.54 -13.59 -15.18
C GLU A 20 6.14 -14.32 -13.90
N GLY A 21 4.84 -14.34 -13.59
CA GLY A 21 4.30 -15.05 -12.43
C GLY A 21 4.13 -16.54 -12.75
N VAL A 22 4.86 -17.41 -12.04
CA VAL A 22 4.72 -18.86 -12.20
C VAL A 22 3.26 -19.35 -12.06
N ARG A 23 2.49 -18.75 -11.15
CA ARG A 23 1.05 -19.01 -10.98
C ARG A 23 0.22 -18.64 -12.20
N GLU A 24 0.51 -17.49 -12.79
CA GLU A 24 -0.19 -17.02 -14.00
C GLU A 24 0.14 -17.92 -15.18
N TRP A 25 1.41 -18.29 -15.35
CA TRP A 25 1.82 -19.23 -16.39
C TRP A 25 1.13 -20.59 -16.24
N LEU A 26 1.13 -21.17 -15.03
CA LEU A 26 0.41 -22.41 -14.75
C LEU A 26 -1.05 -22.28 -15.16
N PHE A 27 -1.75 -21.23 -14.70
CA PHE A 27 -3.14 -20.99 -15.07
C PHE A 27 -3.36 -20.89 -16.59
N GLN A 28 -2.48 -20.23 -17.33
CA GLN A 28 -2.57 -20.12 -18.78
C GLN A 28 -2.36 -21.48 -19.48
N VAL A 29 -1.43 -22.31 -18.99
CA VAL A 29 -1.24 -23.69 -19.49
C VAL A 29 -2.48 -24.53 -19.21
N GLU A 30 -3.03 -24.47 -18.00
CA GLU A 30 -4.25 -25.17 -17.62
C GLU A 30 -5.42 -24.79 -18.52
N ASN A 31 -5.60 -23.48 -18.76
CA ASN A 31 -6.66 -22.98 -19.61
C ASN A 31 -6.48 -23.42 -21.07
N ALA A 32 -5.27 -23.34 -21.60
CA ALA A 32 -4.96 -23.82 -22.95
C ALA A 32 -5.26 -25.33 -23.09
N CYS A 33 -4.89 -26.14 -22.10
CA CYS A 33 -5.20 -27.57 -22.10
C CYS A 33 -6.71 -27.83 -22.03
N ARG A 34 -7.45 -27.08 -21.19
CA ARG A 34 -8.91 -27.21 -21.07
C ARG A 34 -9.63 -26.93 -22.39
N ILE A 35 -9.22 -25.87 -23.09
CA ILE A 35 -9.77 -25.52 -24.42
C ILE A 35 -9.51 -26.64 -25.44
N ASN A 36 -8.41 -27.39 -25.29
CA ASN A 36 -8.04 -28.50 -26.17
C ASN A 36 -8.58 -29.87 -25.69
N GLY A 37 -9.56 -29.89 -24.77
CA GLY A 37 -10.28 -31.11 -24.37
C GLY A 37 -9.55 -31.98 -23.35
N PHE A 38 -8.49 -31.49 -22.72
CA PHE A 38 -7.83 -32.23 -21.64
C PHE A 38 -8.65 -32.17 -20.35
N VAL A 39 -8.88 -33.34 -19.73
CA VAL A 39 -9.48 -33.43 -18.39
C VAL A 39 -8.47 -32.94 -17.37
N PHE A 40 -8.87 -31.96 -16.58
CA PHE A 40 -8.02 -31.33 -15.59
C PHE A 40 -8.29 -31.93 -14.21
N GLN A 41 -7.38 -32.80 -13.79
CA GLN A 41 -7.38 -33.50 -12.49
C GLN A 41 -5.93 -33.55 -12.00
N ASP A 42 -5.74 -33.53 -10.68
CA ASP A 42 -4.40 -33.53 -10.09
C ASP A 42 -3.65 -34.81 -10.45
N GLU A 43 -4.34 -35.93 -10.68
CA GLU A 43 -3.79 -37.23 -11.08
C GLU A 43 -3.35 -37.28 -12.55
N ASN A 44 -3.59 -36.23 -13.34
CA ASN A 44 -3.29 -36.25 -14.77
C ASN A 44 -1.78 -36.31 -15.03
N THR A 45 -1.34 -37.41 -15.64
CA THR A 45 0.09 -37.67 -15.91
C THR A 45 0.62 -37.08 -17.21
N ARG A 46 -0.25 -36.53 -18.06
CA ARG A 46 0.14 -35.93 -19.35
C ARG A 46 0.44 -34.43 -19.23
N LEU A 47 -0.24 -33.73 -18.32
CA LEU A 47 -0.08 -32.29 -18.16
C LEU A 47 1.36 -31.85 -17.80
N PRO A 48 2.11 -32.57 -16.93
CA PRO A 48 3.50 -32.18 -16.65
C PRO A 48 4.39 -32.17 -17.91
N GLY A 49 4.22 -33.15 -18.81
CA GLY A 49 4.96 -33.19 -20.07
C GLY A 49 4.59 -32.05 -21.03
N ILE A 50 3.31 -31.69 -21.08
CA ILE A 50 2.80 -30.56 -21.86
C ILE A 50 3.38 -29.25 -21.33
N ALA A 51 3.29 -29.01 -20.03
CA ALA A 51 3.85 -27.82 -19.38
C ALA A 51 5.37 -27.76 -19.54
N GLY A 52 6.07 -28.88 -19.37
CA GLY A 52 7.50 -29.01 -19.61
C GLY A 52 7.93 -28.61 -21.02
N SER A 53 7.14 -28.98 -22.04
CA SER A 53 7.40 -28.57 -23.42
C SER A 53 7.28 -27.06 -23.67
N ALA A 54 6.58 -26.34 -22.78
CA ALA A 54 6.41 -24.90 -22.82
C ALA A 54 7.42 -24.14 -21.94
N THR A 55 8.33 -24.85 -21.24
CA THR A 55 9.41 -24.22 -20.48
C THR A 55 10.58 -23.86 -21.40
N GLU A 56 11.05 -22.62 -21.32
CA GLU A 56 12.25 -22.16 -22.04
C GLU A 56 13.45 -22.06 -21.11
N LYS A 57 14.67 -21.94 -21.68
CA LYS A 57 15.88 -21.75 -20.87
C LYS A 57 15.77 -20.44 -20.07
N PRO A 58 16.11 -20.41 -18.76
CA PRO A 58 16.74 -21.49 -17.99
C PRO A 58 15.76 -22.46 -17.30
N ALA A 59 14.44 -22.22 -17.31
CA ALA A 59 13.43 -23.04 -16.62
C ALA A 59 13.40 -24.49 -17.10
N SER A 60 13.67 -24.72 -18.39
CA SER A 60 13.73 -26.08 -18.96
C SER A 60 14.75 -27.00 -18.28
N GLY A 61 15.83 -26.43 -17.72
CA GLY A 61 16.82 -27.21 -16.96
C GLY A 61 16.25 -27.78 -15.66
N TRP A 62 15.42 -26.99 -14.97
CA TRP A 62 14.70 -27.46 -13.79
C TRP A 62 13.68 -28.54 -14.13
N PHE A 63 12.96 -28.42 -15.25
CA PHE A 63 12.01 -29.44 -15.68
C PHE A 63 12.70 -30.80 -15.92
N LEU A 64 13.87 -30.79 -16.58
CA LEU A 64 14.68 -32.00 -16.79
C LEU A 64 15.15 -32.62 -15.46
N GLN A 65 15.56 -31.78 -14.51
CA GLN A 65 15.92 -32.23 -13.16
C GLN A 65 14.71 -32.90 -12.50
N TRP A 66 13.56 -32.23 -12.44
CA TRP A 66 12.34 -32.76 -11.82
C TRP A 66 11.90 -34.09 -12.44
N ALA A 67 11.86 -34.17 -13.78
CA ALA A 67 11.45 -35.38 -14.49
C ALA A 67 12.42 -36.57 -14.31
N SER A 68 13.70 -36.30 -14.00
CA SER A 68 14.70 -37.36 -13.79
C SER A 68 14.80 -37.85 -12.35
N THR A 69 14.44 -37.01 -11.37
CA THR A 69 14.58 -37.34 -9.94
C THR A 69 13.27 -37.76 -9.27
N THR A 70 12.12 -37.39 -9.83
CA THR A 70 10.79 -37.72 -9.30
C THR A 70 10.38 -39.13 -9.71
N ARG A 71 9.64 -39.86 -8.88
CA ARG A 71 9.20 -41.23 -9.26
C ARG A 71 8.15 -41.16 -10.36
N VAL A 72 8.06 -42.18 -11.21
CA VAL A 72 7.09 -42.20 -12.33
C VAL A 72 5.64 -42.09 -11.83
N GLU A 73 5.32 -42.72 -10.69
CA GLU A 73 3.97 -42.62 -10.09
C GLU A 73 3.64 -41.19 -9.60
N GLU A 74 4.67 -40.39 -9.32
CA GLU A 74 4.56 -39.02 -8.84
C GLU A 74 4.53 -37.99 -9.99
N HIS A 75 4.60 -38.43 -11.25
CA HIS A 75 4.48 -37.57 -12.43
C HIS A 75 3.03 -37.16 -12.69
N THR A 76 2.36 -36.63 -11.67
CA THR A 76 0.99 -36.14 -11.72
C THR A 76 0.99 -34.61 -11.78
N TRP A 77 -0.12 -34.02 -12.25
CA TRP A 77 -0.25 -32.57 -12.35
C TRP A 77 -0.16 -31.89 -10.99
N GLY A 78 -0.80 -32.46 -9.96
CA GLY A 78 -0.80 -31.90 -8.60
C GLY A 78 0.62 -31.78 -8.03
N ILE A 79 1.40 -32.87 -8.11
CA ILE A 79 2.79 -32.89 -7.65
C ILE A 79 3.66 -31.95 -8.48
N PHE A 80 3.50 -31.96 -9.81
CA PHE A 80 4.23 -31.04 -10.68
C PHE A 80 3.96 -29.57 -10.29
N ARG A 81 2.69 -29.20 -10.09
CA ARG A 81 2.28 -27.85 -9.69
C ARG A 81 2.91 -27.44 -8.36
N GLU A 82 2.91 -28.32 -7.37
CA GLU A 82 3.55 -28.06 -6.07
C GLU A 82 5.05 -27.78 -6.23
N TYR A 83 5.77 -28.64 -6.96
CA TYR A 83 7.21 -28.50 -7.16
C TYR A 83 7.59 -27.26 -7.99
N VAL A 84 6.83 -26.96 -9.05
CA VAL A 84 7.01 -25.75 -9.87
C VAL A 84 6.88 -24.50 -8.99
N LEU A 85 5.82 -24.44 -8.17
CA LEU A 85 5.60 -23.32 -7.27
C LEU A 85 6.71 -23.25 -6.22
N GLN A 86 7.08 -24.35 -5.59
CA GLN A 86 8.16 -24.38 -4.60
C GLN A 86 9.50 -23.86 -5.15
N HIS A 87 9.80 -24.13 -6.42
CA HIS A 87 11.07 -23.74 -7.01
C HIS A 87 11.09 -22.29 -7.54
N PHE A 88 10.01 -21.85 -8.17
CA PHE A 88 9.97 -20.54 -8.86
C PHE A 88 9.19 -19.46 -8.12
N GLU A 89 8.34 -19.82 -7.15
CA GLU A 89 7.69 -18.85 -6.28
C GLU A 89 8.64 -18.39 -5.18
N ALA A 90 8.67 -17.08 -4.93
CA ALA A 90 9.42 -16.56 -3.79
C ALA A 90 8.82 -17.10 -2.49
N SER A 91 9.65 -17.56 -1.56
CA SER A 91 9.20 -18.10 -0.26
C SER A 91 8.35 -17.12 0.55
N ASN A 92 8.50 -15.82 0.33
CA ASN A 92 7.73 -14.75 0.95
C ASN A 92 6.63 -14.17 0.04
N TYR A 93 6.21 -14.87 -1.02
CA TYR A 93 5.26 -14.35 -2.02
C TYR A 93 3.98 -13.81 -1.40
N GLN A 94 3.27 -14.63 -0.60
CA GLN A 94 2.04 -14.22 0.07
C GLN A 94 2.26 -13.08 1.08
N ALA A 95 3.36 -13.13 1.84
CA ALA A 95 3.72 -12.07 2.78
C ALA A 95 3.99 -10.74 2.05
N GLY A 96 4.71 -10.78 0.93
CA GLY A 96 5.02 -9.61 0.12
C GLY A 96 3.78 -9.00 -0.55
N LEU A 97 2.81 -9.81 -0.98
CA LEU A 97 1.53 -9.30 -1.47
C LEU A 97 0.73 -8.60 -0.37
N ARG A 98 0.63 -9.21 0.81
CA ARG A 98 -0.06 -8.64 1.97
C ARG A 98 0.60 -7.35 2.44
N GLU A 99 1.92 -7.29 2.47
CA GLU A 99 2.67 -6.08 2.78
C GLU A 99 2.40 -4.96 1.76
N LYS A 100 2.39 -5.30 0.46
CA LYS A 100 2.05 -4.33 -0.60
C LYS A 100 0.64 -3.79 -0.44
N LEU A 101 -0.35 -4.65 -0.14
CA LEU A 101 -1.73 -4.23 0.12
C LEU A 101 -1.81 -3.26 1.30
N GLN A 102 -1.16 -3.58 2.43
CA GLN A 102 -1.18 -2.72 3.62
C GLN A 102 -0.55 -1.35 3.37
N ARG A 103 0.48 -1.30 2.52
CA ARG A 103 1.19 -0.06 2.13
C ARG A 103 0.49 0.69 1.01
N LEU A 104 -0.44 0.07 0.29
CA LEU A 104 -1.14 0.68 -0.83
C LEU A 104 -1.98 1.85 -0.34
N LYS A 105 -1.81 3.02 -0.98
CA LYS A 105 -2.55 4.25 -0.68
C LYS A 105 -3.08 4.84 -1.97
N GLN A 106 -4.30 5.37 -1.92
CA GLN A 106 -4.89 6.15 -2.99
C GLN A 106 -4.09 7.45 -3.17
N THR A 107 -3.19 7.44 -4.17
CA THR A 107 -2.37 8.62 -4.54
C THR A 107 -2.88 9.30 -5.81
N ALA A 108 -3.65 8.58 -6.62
CA ALA A 108 -4.28 9.05 -7.86
C ALA A 108 -5.81 9.03 -7.73
N GLY A 109 -6.53 8.96 -8.86
CA GLY A 109 -7.99 8.82 -8.90
C GLY A 109 -8.46 7.46 -8.39
N ILE A 110 -9.75 7.36 -8.06
CA ILE A 110 -10.29 6.16 -7.42
C ILE A 110 -10.13 4.91 -8.29
N GLU A 111 -10.36 5.01 -9.59
CA GLU A 111 -10.22 3.90 -10.55
C GLU A 111 -8.81 3.34 -10.63
N THR A 112 -7.80 4.21 -10.56
CA THR A 112 -6.40 3.77 -10.51
C THR A 112 -6.13 2.97 -9.24
N TYR A 113 -6.62 3.47 -8.09
CA TYR A 113 -6.48 2.78 -6.82
C TYR A 113 -7.23 1.43 -6.81
N HIS A 114 -8.43 1.35 -7.40
CA HIS A 114 -9.16 0.11 -7.61
C HIS A 114 -8.33 -0.92 -8.36
N GLY A 115 -7.79 -0.53 -9.52
CA GLY A 115 -6.98 -1.43 -10.35
C GLY A 115 -5.74 -1.95 -9.60
N GLU A 116 -5.03 -1.07 -8.89
CA GLU A 116 -3.86 -1.46 -8.09
C GLU A 116 -4.23 -2.41 -6.94
N TYR A 117 -5.34 -2.16 -6.26
CA TYR A 117 -5.83 -3.01 -5.18
C TYR A 117 -6.24 -4.39 -5.70
N LEU A 118 -7.06 -4.44 -6.76
CA LEU A 118 -7.53 -5.68 -7.38
C LEU A 118 -6.38 -6.53 -7.93
N ALA A 119 -5.40 -5.88 -8.56
CA ALA A 119 -4.20 -6.55 -9.04
C ALA A 119 -3.46 -7.27 -7.91
N LEU A 120 -3.52 -6.79 -6.67
CA LEU A 120 -2.88 -7.45 -5.53
C LEU A 120 -3.80 -8.48 -4.88
N ILE A 121 -5.04 -8.11 -4.54
CA ILE A 121 -5.91 -8.95 -3.71
C ILE A 121 -6.30 -10.27 -4.37
N PHE A 122 -6.48 -10.29 -5.70
CA PHE A 122 -6.80 -11.52 -6.42
C PHE A 122 -5.70 -12.58 -6.39
N ARG A 123 -4.48 -12.21 -5.96
CA ARG A 123 -3.36 -13.14 -5.79
C ARG A 123 -3.12 -13.54 -4.33
N VAL A 124 -3.82 -12.91 -3.38
CA VAL A 124 -3.70 -13.22 -1.97
C VAL A 124 -4.62 -14.39 -1.62
N GLU A 125 -4.07 -15.40 -0.96
CA GLU A 125 -4.81 -16.56 -0.51
C GLU A 125 -5.32 -16.37 0.93
N GLY A 126 -6.56 -16.79 1.21
CA GLY A 126 -7.09 -16.87 2.58
C GLY A 126 -7.25 -15.52 3.29
N MET A 127 -7.58 -14.44 2.59
CA MET A 127 -7.95 -13.18 3.23
C MET A 127 -9.48 -13.11 3.42
N SER A 128 -9.93 -12.84 4.65
CA SER A 128 -11.36 -12.73 4.94
C SER A 128 -11.97 -11.53 4.19
N VAL A 129 -13.27 -11.59 3.87
CA VAL A 129 -13.96 -10.47 3.22
C VAL A 129 -13.87 -9.19 4.06
N LEU A 130 -13.99 -9.32 5.40
CA LEU A 130 -13.82 -8.22 6.33
C LEU A 130 -12.42 -7.59 6.23
N ASP A 131 -11.37 -8.39 6.18
CA ASP A 131 -10.00 -7.89 6.04
C ASP A 131 -9.77 -7.25 4.66
N GLN A 132 -10.41 -7.78 3.61
CA GLN A 132 -10.38 -7.18 2.27
C GLN A 132 -11.00 -5.78 2.28
N VAL A 133 -12.19 -5.63 2.85
CA VAL A 133 -12.88 -4.35 2.97
C VAL A 133 -12.09 -3.38 3.83
N LEU A 134 -11.61 -3.82 5.00
CA LEU A 134 -10.87 -2.98 5.93
C LEU A 134 -9.54 -2.51 5.35
N THR A 135 -8.80 -3.40 4.68
CA THR A 135 -7.49 -3.06 4.07
C THR A 135 -7.67 -2.09 2.91
N TYR A 136 -8.71 -2.29 2.08
CA TYR A 136 -9.10 -1.37 1.03
C TYR A 136 -9.47 0.01 1.60
N ALA A 137 -10.41 0.08 2.55
CA ALA A 137 -10.83 1.35 3.15
C ALA A 137 -9.66 2.09 3.82
N ASN A 138 -8.73 1.39 4.46
CA ASN A 138 -7.54 1.96 5.07
C ASN A 138 -6.55 2.57 4.06
N GLY A 139 -6.61 2.17 2.80
CA GLY A 139 -5.80 2.73 1.73
C GLY A 139 -6.40 3.97 1.06
N LEU A 140 -7.70 4.21 1.21
CA LEU A 140 -8.39 5.38 0.68
C LEU A 140 -7.93 6.69 1.32
N LYS A 141 -8.20 7.80 0.63
CA LYS A 141 -8.03 9.15 1.20
C LYS A 141 -8.93 9.32 2.43
N PRO A 142 -8.52 10.15 3.42
CA PRO A 142 -9.23 10.24 4.69
C PRO A 142 -10.73 10.54 4.59
N ARG A 143 -11.15 11.44 3.69
CA ARG A 143 -12.57 11.80 3.53
C ARG A 143 -13.38 10.65 2.93
N THR A 144 -12.92 10.08 1.81
CA THR A 144 -13.52 8.90 1.17
C THR A 144 -13.59 7.72 2.13
N ARG A 145 -12.50 7.44 2.86
CA ARG A 145 -12.46 6.40 3.89
C ARG A 145 -13.55 6.59 4.94
N SER A 146 -13.75 7.82 5.41
CA SER A 146 -14.72 8.12 6.46
C SER A 146 -16.14 7.84 5.98
N TYR A 147 -16.45 8.20 4.74
CA TYR A 147 -17.73 7.88 4.11
C TYR A 147 -17.93 6.37 3.94
N VAL A 148 -16.98 5.67 3.33
CA VAL A 148 -17.06 4.20 3.12
C VAL A 148 -17.20 3.46 4.45
N MET A 149 -16.46 3.84 5.48
CA MET A 149 -16.56 3.19 6.79
C MET A 149 -17.86 3.49 7.54
N LEU A 150 -18.51 4.63 7.26
CA LEU A 150 -19.80 4.99 7.85
C LEU A 150 -20.93 4.11 7.30
N GLU A 151 -20.91 3.85 5.99
CA GLU A 151 -21.89 3.02 5.29
C GLU A 151 -21.72 1.52 5.57
N ASN A 152 -20.60 1.13 6.20
CA ASN A 152 -20.34 -0.24 6.67
C ASN A 152 -20.58 -1.34 5.61
N PRO A 153 -19.87 -1.30 4.47
CA PRO A 153 -20.03 -2.29 3.40
C PRO A 153 -19.67 -3.70 3.87
N GLU A 154 -20.45 -4.69 3.44
CA GLU A 154 -20.24 -6.10 3.76
C GLU A 154 -19.31 -6.77 2.74
N THR A 155 -19.19 -6.19 1.55
CA THR A 155 -18.39 -6.72 0.45
C THR A 155 -17.36 -5.73 -0.08
N LEU A 156 -16.30 -6.25 -0.70
CA LEU A 156 -15.29 -5.42 -1.37
C LEU A 156 -15.92 -4.61 -2.52
N GLY A 157 -16.88 -5.18 -3.24
CA GLY A 157 -17.59 -4.49 -4.32
C GLY A 157 -18.35 -3.27 -3.82
N GLU A 158 -19.15 -3.43 -2.76
CA GLU A 158 -19.85 -2.31 -2.12
C GLU A 158 -18.90 -1.21 -1.65
N ALA A 159 -17.79 -1.58 -1.02
CA ALA A 159 -16.78 -0.60 -0.58
C ALA A 159 -16.18 0.20 -1.76
N MET A 160 -15.99 -0.44 -2.91
CA MET A 160 -15.50 0.20 -4.12
C MET A 160 -16.55 1.12 -4.75
N ASP A 161 -17.81 0.67 -4.84
CA ASP A 161 -18.92 1.46 -5.37
C ASP A 161 -19.14 2.74 -4.55
N LEU A 162 -19.13 2.63 -3.22
CA LEU A 162 -19.21 3.77 -2.29
C LEU A 162 -18.05 4.75 -2.47
N ALA A 163 -16.84 4.25 -2.75
CA ALA A 163 -15.70 5.11 -2.98
C ALA A 163 -15.82 5.90 -4.29
N VAL A 164 -16.37 5.28 -5.35
CA VAL A 164 -16.70 5.97 -6.61
C VAL A 164 -17.80 7.01 -6.39
N GLU A 165 -18.88 6.64 -5.71
CA GLU A 165 -20.00 7.54 -5.41
C GLU A 165 -19.50 8.80 -4.68
N TYR A 166 -18.61 8.63 -3.70
CA TYR A 166 -17.98 9.74 -3.00
C TYR A 166 -17.16 10.63 -3.94
N GLU A 167 -16.31 10.05 -4.79
CA GLU A 167 -15.46 10.82 -5.70
C GLU A 167 -16.30 11.61 -6.73
N VAL A 168 -17.38 11.02 -7.25
CA VAL A 168 -18.31 11.68 -8.19
C VAL A 168 -19.02 12.85 -7.53
N THR A 169 -19.53 12.67 -6.31
CA THR A 169 -20.30 13.70 -5.60
C THR A 169 -19.43 14.80 -5.00
N HIS A 170 -18.14 14.53 -4.71
CA HIS A 170 -17.24 15.45 -4.01
C HIS A 170 -15.99 15.86 -4.83
N PHE A 171 -15.98 15.62 -6.15
CA PHE A 171 -14.86 15.95 -7.05
C PHE A 171 -14.44 17.43 -6.98
N VAL A 172 -15.40 18.33 -6.77
CA VAL A 172 -15.19 19.79 -6.76
C VAL A 172 -14.49 20.25 -5.48
N GLU A 173 -14.72 19.60 -4.34
CA GLU A 173 -14.14 20.00 -3.05
C GLU A 173 -12.61 19.84 -3.00
N GLU A 174 -12.06 18.79 -3.61
CA GLU A 174 -10.61 18.59 -3.64
C GLU A 174 -9.87 19.68 -4.43
N ALA A 175 -10.46 20.20 -5.51
CA ALA A 175 -9.89 21.29 -6.28
C ALA A 175 -9.86 22.59 -5.45
N HIS A 176 -10.94 22.86 -4.72
CA HIS A 176 -11.02 24.03 -3.83
C HIS A 176 -10.06 23.93 -2.65
N ASP A 177 -9.91 22.77 -2.01
CA ASP A 177 -8.95 22.57 -0.91
C ASP A 177 -7.50 22.78 -1.36
N ARG A 178 -7.12 22.25 -2.54
CA ARG A 178 -5.77 22.45 -3.12
C ARG A 178 -5.52 23.92 -3.46
N GLN A 179 -6.54 24.63 -3.95
CA GLN A 179 -6.48 26.05 -4.24
C GLN A 179 -6.32 26.87 -2.95
N HIS A 180 -7.13 26.59 -1.92
CA HIS A 180 -7.08 27.28 -0.63
C HIS A 180 -5.73 27.06 0.08
N HIS A 181 -5.15 25.86 -0.02
CA HIS A 181 -3.83 25.56 0.55
C HIS A 181 -2.70 26.22 -0.24
N ARG A 182 -2.82 26.36 -1.57
CA ARG A 182 -1.89 27.15 -2.40
C ARG A 182 -1.97 28.63 -2.10
N ASP A 183 -3.18 29.18 -1.92
CA ASP A 183 -3.38 30.60 -1.61
C ASP A 183 -2.90 30.94 -0.20
N LYS A 184 -3.02 30.02 0.78
CA LYS A 184 -2.39 30.17 2.11
C LYS A 184 -0.85 30.01 2.10
N LYS A 185 -0.28 29.38 1.07
CA LYS A 185 1.18 29.19 0.91
C LYS A 185 1.87 30.23 0.03
N LYS A 186 1.14 31.21 -0.52
CA LYS A 186 1.78 32.36 -1.18
C LYS A 186 2.53 33.18 -0.11
N PRO A 187 3.86 33.34 -0.20
CA PRO A 187 4.54 34.37 0.57
C PRO A 187 3.93 35.71 0.17
N TRP A 188 3.61 36.55 1.14
CA TRP A 188 3.25 37.94 0.88
C TRP A 188 4.41 38.58 0.10
N VAL A 189 4.24 38.75 -1.21
CA VAL A 189 5.13 39.59 -2.00
C VAL A 189 4.72 41.02 -1.68
N ASP A 190 5.64 41.75 -1.06
CA ASP A 190 5.47 43.08 -0.51
C ASP A 190 4.77 44.04 -1.49
N ARG A 191 3.60 44.56 -1.09
CA ARG A 191 3.14 45.87 -1.57
C ARG A 191 4.06 46.91 -0.94
N ALA A 192 4.91 47.50 -1.76
CA ALA A 192 5.79 48.59 -1.37
C ALA A 192 5.02 49.74 -0.67
N PRO A 193 5.54 50.23 0.47
CA PRO A 193 5.36 51.62 0.85
C PRO A 193 6.68 52.37 0.64
N ASN A 194 6.59 53.42 -0.15
CA ASN A 194 7.66 54.35 -0.44
C ASN A 194 8.15 55.05 0.85
N ASN A 195 9.48 55.16 0.93
CA ASN A 195 10.29 56.17 1.61
C ASN A 195 10.57 56.15 3.13
N SER A 196 11.86 55.89 3.40
CA SER A 196 12.78 56.66 4.27
C SER A 196 12.94 56.29 5.76
N LYS A 197 14.00 55.52 6.07
CA LYS A 197 15.26 55.97 6.73
C LYS A 197 16.03 54.76 7.33
N PRO A 198 17.37 54.74 7.33
CA PRO A 198 18.15 53.57 7.70
C PRO A 198 18.70 53.66 9.14
N TYR A 199 18.63 52.57 9.91
CA TYR A 199 19.54 52.39 11.05
C TYR A 199 20.00 50.93 11.20
N LYS A 200 21.29 50.79 11.44
CA LYS A 200 22.12 49.57 11.35
C LYS A 200 21.86 48.57 12.48
N GLY A 201 22.04 47.27 12.20
CA GLY A 201 22.24 46.28 13.28
C GLY A 201 22.33 44.79 12.90
N LYS A 202 23.49 44.38 12.33
CA LYS A 202 24.20 43.07 12.37
C LYS A 202 23.49 41.72 12.03
N PRO A 203 24.16 40.78 11.33
CA PRO A 203 23.58 39.53 10.85
C PRO A 203 23.80 38.36 11.84
N PHE A 204 22.81 37.48 12.00
CA PHE A 204 23.02 36.17 12.64
C PHE A 204 23.13 35.07 11.58
N ARG A 205 24.21 34.29 11.71
CA ARG A 205 24.70 33.28 10.77
C ARG A 205 24.09 31.92 11.12
N GLU A 206 23.32 31.40 10.16
CA GLU A 206 23.30 30.03 9.63
C GLU A 206 23.52 28.77 10.53
N LYS A 207 22.48 27.90 10.50
CA LYS A 207 22.43 26.40 10.54
C LYS A 207 23.04 25.62 11.71
N SER A 208 22.18 24.83 12.38
CA SER A 208 22.42 23.38 12.61
C SER A 208 21.10 22.66 12.94
N ARG A 209 20.71 21.70 12.10
CA ARG A 209 20.75 20.24 12.33
C ARG A 209 19.81 19.73 13.43
N PHE A 210 18.71 19.12 13.02
CA PHE A 210 17.87 18.25 13.84
C PHE A 210 18.57 16.93 14.20
N LYS A 211 18.40 16.47 15.45
CA LYS A 211 18.20 15.06 15.83
C LYS A 211 17.71 14.94 17.31
N PRO A 212 17.17 13.80 17.76
CA PRO A 212 15.87 13.74 18.44
C PRO A 212 15.88 13.06 19.83
N LYS A 213 14.67 12.95 20.42
CA LYS A 213 14.20 12.09 21.53
C LYS A 213 14.58 12.48 22.98
N SER A 214 13.57 12.63 23.84
CA SER A 214 13.16 11.58 24.78
C SER A 214 11.98 12.03 25.66
N GLU A 215 11.28 11.04 26.20
CA GLU A 215 10.04 11.09 26.96
C GLU A 215 10.12 11.80 28.32
N SER A 216 8.92 12.08 28.83
CA SER A 216 8.59 12.33 30.24
C SER A 216 8.79 13.76 30.75
N LYS A 217 7.68 14.44 31.02
CA LYS A 217 7.17 14.67 32.39
C LYS A 217 6.04 15.70 32.35
N ARG A 218 4.90 15.27 32.90
CA ARG A 218 3.92 16.03 33.70
C ARG A 218 3.70 17.51 33.32
N ALA A 219 2.45 17.81 32.94
CA ALA A 219 1.90 19.14 32.88
C ALA A 219 2.20 19.94 34.16
N GLU A 220 3.26 20.74 34.15
CA GLU A 220 3.49 21.81 35.12
C GLU A 220 2.57 22.95 34.73
N ILE A 221 1.46 23.08 35.47
CA ILE A 221 0.53 24.19 35.34
C ILE A 221 1.32 25.48 35.60
N ARG A 222 1.64 26.22 34.53
CA ARG A 222 2.44 27.46 34.61
C ARG A 222 1.81 28.40 35.64
N SER A 223 2.59 28.75 36.66
CA SER A 223 2.19 29.73 37.68
C SER A 223 2.15 31.15 37.12
N CYS A 224 1.19 31.95 37.58
CA CYS A 224 1.04 33.35 37.20
C CYS A 224 2.33 34.15 37.49
N PHE A 225 2.87 34.84 36.48
CA PHE A 225 4.10 35.62 36.61
C PHE A 225 4.00 36.82 37.58
N GLN A 226 2.78 37.20 38.00
CA GLN A 226 2.55 38.33 38.91
C GLN A 226 2.44 37.90 40.38
N CYS A 227 1.69 36.83 40.69
CA CYS A 227 1.43 36.37 42.06
C CYS A 227 2.05 34.99 42.38
N LYS A 228 2.70 34.36 41.40
CA LYS A 228 3.33 33.03 41.46
C LYS A 228 2.40 31.86 41.86
N LYS A 229 1.06 32.05 41.83
CA LYS A 229 0.08 30.97 42.06
C LYS A 229 -0.27 30.24 40.74
N PRO A 230 -0.43 28.90 40.75
CA PRO A 230 -0.87 28.13 39.59
C PRO A 230 -2.35 28.36 39.27
N GLY A 231 -2.78 28.02 38.06
CA GLY A 231 -4.19 28.01 37.64
C GLY A 231 -4.69 29.25 36.88
N HIS A 232 -3.87 30.30 36.74
CA HIS A 232 -4.19 31.46 35.91
C HIS A 232 -2.93 32.14 35.35
N ILE A 233 -3.09 32.91 34.28
CA ILE A 233 -2.03 33.73 33.69
C ILE A 233 -2.12 35.18 34.19
N ARG A 234 -1.06 35.98 33.98
CA ARG A 234 -0.97 37.37 34.45
C ARG A 234 -2.18 38.24 34.07
N ALA A 235 -2.78 38.01 32.91
CA ALA A 235 -3.95 38.76 32.43
C ALA A 235 -5.19 38.59 33.32
N ASN A 236 -5.32 37.47 34.04
CA ASN A 236 -6.49 37.13 34.86
C ASN A 236 -6.16 37.11 36.36
N CYS A 237 -5.17 37.88 36.80
CA CYS A 237 -4.69 37.89 38.18
C CYS A 237 -5.36 39.02 39.00
N ASN A 238 -6.18 38.66 39.98
CA ASN A 238 -6.87 39.60 40.89
C ASN A 238 -6.10 39.90 42.20
N GLY A 239 -4.84 39.47 42.31
CA GLY A 239 -4.01 39.69 43.49
C GLY A 239 -3.12 40.94 43.37
N PRO A 240 -2.77 41.61 44.50
CA PRO A 240 -1.91 42.79 44.46
C PRO A 240 -0.50 42.43 43.97
N SER A 241 0.09 43.34 43.19
CA SER A 241 1.48 43.27 42.74
C SER A 241 2.43 43.24 43.93
N VAL A 242 3.23 42.18 44.07
CA VAL A 242 4.27 42.13 45.10
C VAL A 242 5.38 43.11 44.69
N CYS A 243 5.48 44.24 45.39
CA CYS A 243 6.61 45.18 45.26
C CYS A 243 7.91 44.48 45.74
N PRO A 244 8.96 44.41 44.91
CA PRO A 244 10.23 43.80 45.30
C PRO A 244 11.12 44.84 45.98
N LEU A 245 10.68 45.42 47.08
CA LEU A 245 11.55 46.18 47.97
C LEU A 245 11.12 45.89 49.40
N LEU A 246 11.86 44.96 50.02
CA LEU A 246 12.14 44.76 51.45
C LEU A 246 12.46 43.28 51.67
N ALA A 247 13.67 42.89 51.27
CA ALA A 247 14.37 41.79 51.92
C ALA A 247 15.63 42.42 52.52
N TYR A 248 15.63 42.52 53.85
CA TYR A 248 16.74 43.02 54.67
C TYR A 248 18.03 42.25 54.39
N THR A 249 19.12 42.97 54.13
CA THR A 249 20.27 43.13 55.03
C THR A 249 21.03 44.39 54.62
#